data_AF-A0A7K0RXP2-F1
#
_entry.id   AF-A0A7K0RXP2-F1
#
_cell.length_a   1.000
_cell.length_b   1.000
_cell.length_c   1.000
_cell.angle_alpha   90.00
_cell.angle_beta   90.00
_cell.angle_gamma   90.00
#
_symmetry.space_group_name_H-M   'P 1'
#
loop_
_entity.id
_entity.type
_entity.pdbx_description
1 polymer ?
#
loop_
_entity_poly.entity_id
_entity_poly.type
_entity_poly.pdbx_seq_one_letter_code
_entity_poly.pdbx_strand_id
1 'polypeptide(L)'
;MLVIEIFFFIIWIWILIFILTDLFRDHELSGWWKAVWVLFLVFIPFLTALVYLIARGGGMRDRAIAAQAEAQKQMDSYVRQTAGAGSTADELAKLAELHKAGSLSDADYEAAKAKVLS
;
A
#
# COMPACT_ATOMS: atom_id res chain seq x y z
N MET A 1 -21.66 -39.84 -4.72
CA MET A 1 -21.20 -38.99 -5.84
C MET A 1 -21.99 -37.69 -5.92
N LEU A 2 -23.32 -37.72 -5.81
CA LEU A 2 -24.21 -36.53 -5.78
C LEU A 2 -23.79 -35.42 -4.79
N VAL A 3 -23.30 -35.75 -3.60
CA VAL A 3 -22.89 -34.73 -2.60
C VAL A 3 -21.76 -33.83 -3.12
N ILE A 4 -20.80 -34.40 -3.86
CA ILE A 4 -19.66 -33.65 -4.41
C ILE A 4 -20.12 -32.76 -5.58
N GLU A 5 -20.99 -33.28 -6.45
CA GLU A 5 -21.57 -32.52 -7.56
C GLU A 5 -22.40 -31.32 -7.06
N ILE A 6 -23.23 -31.53 -6.04
CA ILE A 6 -24.02 -30.47 -5.41
C ILE A 6 -23.09 -29.44 -4.73
N PHE A 7 -22.02 -29.87 -4.08
CA PHE A 7 -21.04 -28.97 -3.48
C PHE A 7 -20.39 -28.05 -4.53
N PHE A 8 -19.92 -28.61 -5.65
CA PHE A 8 -19.35 -27.81 -6.73
C PHE A 8 -20.38 -26.90 -7.39
N PHE A 9 -21.64 -27.35 -7.54
CA PHE A 9 -22.72 -26.52 -8.06
C PHE A 9 -23.02 -25.32 -7.15
N ILE A 10 -23.08 -25.52 -5.84
CA ILE A 10 -23.28 -24.45 -4.86
C ILE A 10 -22.12 -23.44 -4.93
N ILE A 11 -20.87 -23.91 -4.91
CA ILE A 11 -19.69 -23.05 -5.05
C ILE A 11 -19.74 -22.25 -6.36
N TRP A 12 -20.14 -22.89 -7.45
CA TRP A 12 -20.25 -22.23 -8.75
C TRP A 12 -21.28 -21.10 -8.72
N ILE A 13 -22.46 -21.31 -8.12
CA ILE A 13 -23.46 -20.24 -7.92
C ILE A 13 -22.89 -19.10 -7.07
N TRP A 14 -22.19 -19.42 -5.98
CA TRP A 14 -21.57 -18.40 -5.13
C TRP A 14 -20.53 -17.56 -5.88
N ILE A 15 -19.70 -18.19 -6.71
CA ILE A 15 -18.73 -17.49 -7.56
C ILE A 15 -19.45 -16.55 -8.53
N LEU A 16 -20.54 -17.00 -9.16
CA LEU A 16 -21.33 -16.14 -10.05
C LEU A 16 -21.90 -14.92 -9.32
N ILE A 17 -22.52 -15.13 -8.16
CA ILE A 17 -23.09 -14.04 -7.35
C ILE A 17 -21.99 -13.05 -6.94
N PHE A 18 -20.81 -13.54 -6.57
CA PHE A 18 -19.68 -12.70 -6.20
C PHE A 18 -19.20 -11.84 -7.37
N ILE A 19 -19.00 -12.44 -8.55
CA ILE A 19 -18.60 -11.74 -9.79
C ILE A 19 -19.66 -10.71 -10.19
N LEU A 20 -20.95 -11.06 -10.12
CA LEU A 20 -22.03 -10.13 -10.41
C LEU A 20 -22.02 -8.95 -9.43
N THR A 21 -21.90 -9.21 -8.13
CA THR A 21 -21.87 -8.15 -7.10
C THR A 21 -20.69 -7.21 -7.31
N ASP A 22 -19.51 -7.76 -7.57
CA ASP A 22 -18.32 -6.97 -7.91
C ASP A 22 -18.54 -6.13 -9.18
N LEU A 23 -19.16 -6.73 -10.21
CA LEU A 23 -19.49 -6.05 -11.46
C LEU A 23 -20.45 -4.88 -11.28
N PHE A 24 -21.44 -5.02 -10.40
CA PHE A 24 -22.39 -3.96 -10.09
C PHE A 24 -21.80 -2.88 -9.19
N ARG A 25 -20.90 -3.23 -8.26
CA ARG A 25 -20.19 -2.30 -7.37
C ARG A 25 -19.19 -1.39 -8.08
N ASP A 26 -18.75 -1.76 -9.28
CA ASP A 26 -17.95 -0.86 -10.10
C ASP A 26 -18.84 0.22 -10.72
N HIS A 27 -18.77 1.43 -10.16
CA HIS A 27 -19.53 2.60 -10.59
C HIS A 27 -18.94 3.28 -11.84
N GLU A 28 -17.69 2.96 -12.19
CA GLU A 28 -17.00 3.54 -13.34
C GLU A 28 -17.36 2.82 -14.64
N LEU A 29 -17.79 1.55 -14.54
CA LEU A 29 -18.23 0.77 -15.70
C LEU A 29 -19.65 1.13 -16.15
N SER A 30 -19.80 1.46 -17.43
CA SER A 30 -21.10 1.72 -18.05
C SER A 30 -22.02 0.49 -17.97
N GLY A 31 -23.33 0.74 -17.84
CA GLY A 31 -24.34 -0.32 -17.72
C GLY A 31 -24.39 -1.27 -18.93
N TRP A 32 -24.04 -0.79 -20.12
CA TRP A 32 -23.92 -1.62 -21.32
C TRP A 32 -22.83 -2.69 -21.19
N TRP A 33 -21.66 -2.31 -20.67
CA TRP A 33 -20.59 -3.28 -20.44
C TRP A 33 -20.94 -4.28 -19.35
N LYS A 34 -21.72 -3.88 -18.34
CA LYS A 34 -22.28 -4.81 -17.35
C LYS A 34 -23.13 -5.88 -18.02
N ALA A 35 -24.02 -5.50 -18.93
CA ALA A 35 -24.87 -6.45 -19.65
C ALA A 35 -24.05 -7.46 -20.48
N VAL A 36 -23.01 -7.00 -21.17
CA VAL A 36 -22.10 -7.86 -21.96
C VAL A 36 -21.40 -8.89 -21.06
N TRP A 37 -20.88 -8.46 -19.90
CA TRP A 37 -20.26 -9.37 -18.93
C TRP A 37 -21.23 -10.42 -18.40
N VAL A 38 -22.45 -10.02 -18.05
CA VAL A 38 -23.49 -10.95 -17.59
C VAL A 38 -23.82 -11.98 -18.67
N LEU A 39 -23.97 -11.55 -19.92
CA LEU A 39 -24.26 -12.45 -21.04
C LEU A 39 -23.16 -13.52 -21.17
N PHE A 40 -21.90 -13.11 -21.25
CA PHE A 40 -20.78 -14.05 -21.35
C PHE A 40 -20.67 -14.96 -20.12
N LEU A 41 -21.00 -14.48 -18.93
CA LEU A 41 -20.94 -15.27 -17.70
C LEU A 41 -21.96 -16.41 -17.69
N VAL A 42 -23.12 -16.23 -18.35
CA VAL A 42 -24.17 -17.26 -18.47
C VAL A 42 -23.79 -18.33 -19.51
N PHE A 43 -23.26 -17.94 -20.67
CA PHE A 43 -23.00 -18.87 -21.77
C PHE A 43 -21.65 -19.58 -21.67
N ILE A 44 -20.62 -18.90 -21.17
CA ILE A 44 -19.24 -19.43 -21.07
C ILE A 44 -18.62 -19.06 -19.71
N PRO A 45 -19.19 -19.54 -18.59
CA PRO A 45 -18.88 -19.07 -17.23
C PRO A 45 -17.40 -19.16 -16.87
N PHE A 46 -16.74 -20.28 -17.17
CA PHE A 46 -15.34 -20.50 -16.80
C PHE A 46 -14.38 -19.55 -17.52
N LEU A 47 -14.57 -19.38 -18.83
CA LEU A 47 -13.74 -18.48 -19.63
C LEU A 47 -14.00 -17.02 -19.23
N THR A 48 -15.26 -16.65 -19.06
CA THR A 48 -15.64 -15.30 -18.64
C THR A 48 -15.09 -14.96 -17.27
N ALA A 49 -15.15 -15.87 -16.30
CA ALA A 49 -14.58 -15.65 -14.97
C ALA A 49 -13.05 -15.42 -15.04
N LEU A 50 -12.33 -16.18 -15.86
CA LEU A 50 -10.89 -16.00 -16.08
C LEU A 50 -10.57 -14.64 -16.70
N VAL A 51 -11.27 -14.27 -17.78
CA VAL A 51 -11.08 -12.97 -18.44
C VAL A 51 -11.47 -11.84 -17.50
N TYR A 52 -12.52 -12.01 -16.70
CA TYR A 52 -12.94 -11.04 -15.69
C TYR A 52 -11.83 -10.79 -14.66
N LEU A 53 -11.24 -11.86 -14.11
CA LEU A 53 -10.14 -11.74 -13.16
C LEU A 53 -8.91 -11.06 -13.75
N ILE A 54 -8.60 -11.28 -15.03
CA ILE A 54 -7.46 -10.62 -15.70
C ILE A 54 -7.77 -9.14 -15.96
N ALA A 55 -8.95 -8.86 -16.53
CA ALA A 55 -9.35 -7.50 -16.92
C ALA A 55 -9.62 -6.60 -15.70
N ARG A 56 -10.09 -7.16 -14.59
CA ARG A 56 -10.50 -6.42 -13.38
C ARG A 56 -9.74 -6.76 -12.10
N GLY A 57 -8.80 -7.69 -12.13
CA GLY A 57 -7.91 -7.96 -10.99
C GLY A 57 -7.00 -6.78 -10.63
N GLY A 58 -6.85 -5.82 -11.55
CA GLY A 58 -5.96 -4.66 -11.42
C GLY A 58 -6.27 -3.73 -10.24
N GLY A 59 -7.54 -3.65 -9.80
CA GLY A 59 -7.92 -2.78 -8.69
C GLY A 59 -7.22 -3.09 -7.37
N MET A 60 -6.70 -4.31 -7.19
CA MET A 60 -5.93 -4.70 -6.01
C MET A 60 -4.49 -4.16 -6.05
N ARG A 61 -3.89 -4.06 -7.24
CA ARG A 61 -2.52 -3.57 -7.42
C ARG A 61 -2.46 -2.05 -7.29
N ASP A 62 -3.44 -1.34 -7.84
CA ASP A 62 -3.48 0.12 -7.78
C ASP A 62 -3.77 0.62 -6.35
N ARG A 63 -4.63 -0.10 -5.61
CA ARG A 63 -4.86 0.17 -4.18
C ARG A 63 -3.65 -0.17 -3.31
N ALA A 64 -2.92 -1.26 -3.62
CA ALA A 64 -1.69 -1.60 -2.90
C ALA A 64 -0.60 -0.54 -3.10
N ILE A 65 -0.43 -0.04 -4.34
CA ILE A 65 0.51 1.04 -4.66
C ILE A 65 0.08 2.34 -3.96
N ALA A 66 -1.21 2.70 -4.00
CA ALA A 66 -1.70 3.89 -3.32
C ALA A 66 -1.53 3.81 -1.79
N ALA A 67 -1.83 2.66 -1.19
CA ALA A 67 -1.65 2.43 0.25
C ALA A 67 -0.16 2.44 0.65
N GLN A 68 0.71 1.90 -0.20
CA GLN A 68 2.16 1.93 0.03
C GLN A 68 2.72 3.36 -0.07
N ALA A 69 2.26 4.14 -1.05
CA ALA A 69 2.62 5.55 -1.19
C ALA A 69 2.16 6.39 0.02
N GLU A 70 0.96 6.15 0.54
CA GLU A 70 0.45 6.84 1.72
C GLU A 70 1.19 6.43 3.00
N ALA A 71 1.47 5.15 3.18
CA ALA A 71 2.28 4.65 4.30
C ALA A 71 3.71 5.23 4.27
N GLN A 72 4.31 5.37 3.09
CA GLN A 72 5.63 5.96 2.92
C GLN A 72 5.64 7.45 3.28
N LYS A 73 4.62 8.22 2.86
CA LYS A 73 4.47 9.63 3.28
C LYS A 73 4.33 9.78 4.80
N GLN A 74 3.56 8.90 5.44
CA GLN A 74 3.41 8.91 6.89
C GLN A 74 4.73 8.59 7.60
N MET A 75 5.46 7.58 7.13
CA MET A 75 6.80 7.24 7.65
C MET A 75 7.77 8.42 7.50
N ASP A 76 7.85 9.02 6.31
CA ASP A 76 8.73 10.17 6.04
C ASP A 76 8.38 11.38 6.94
N SER A 77 7.08 11.62 7.18
CA SER A 77 6.63 12.67 8.09
C SER A 77 7.03 12.39 9.55
N TYR A 78 6.89 11.14 10.00
CA TYR A 78 7.25 10.72 11.35
C TYR A 78 8.76 10.81 11.56
N VAL A 79 9.56 10.31 10.61
CA VAL A 79 11.03 10.42 10.63
C VAL A 79 11.46 11.88 10.59
N ARG A 80 10.85 12.74 9.78
CA ARG A 80 11.19 14.17 9.77
C ARG A 80 10.83 14.86 11.08
N GLN A 81 9.75 14.46 11.73
CA GLN A 81 9.32 15.00 13.02
C GLN A 81 10.18 14.47 14.19
N THR A 82 10.62 13.21 14.16
CA THR A 82 11.47 12.62 15.22
C THR A 82 12.96 12.87 15.01
N ALA A 83 13.46 12.85 13.77
CA ALA A 83 14.84 13.20 13.44
C ALA A 83 15.06 14.73 13.47
N GLY A 84 14.04 15.53 13.13
CA GLY A 84 14.03 16.98 13.37
C GLY A 84 13.83 17.37 14.84
N ALA A 85 13.62 16.39 15.74
CA ALA A 85 13.52 16.58 17.18
C ALA A 85 14.82 16.22 17.93
N GLY A 86 15.95 16.05 17.24
CA GLY A 86 17.24 16.31 17.87
C GLY A 86 17.34 17.82 18.06
N SER A 87 17.09 18.31 19.28
CA SER A 87 17.22 19.74 19.52
C SER A 87 18.66 20.17 19.26
N THR A 88 18.89 21.41 18.84
CA THR A 88 20.24 21.98 18.75
C THR A 88 21.04 21.76 20.05
N ALA A 89 20.36 21.68 21.20
CA ALA A 89 20.95 21.33 22.47
C ALA A 89 21.42 19.86 22.58
N ASP A 90 20.70 18.90 21.99
CA ASP A 90 21.10 17.49 21.94
C ASP A 90 22.30 17.28 21.01
N GLU A 91 22.36 18.00 19.88
CA GLU A 91 23.52 17.99 18.99
C GLU A 91 24.77 18.57 19.67
N LEU A 92 24.61 19.68 20.40
CA LEU A 92 25.68 20.29 21.20
C LEU A 92 26.13 19.38 22.36
N ALA A 93 25.20 18.70 23.03
CA ALA A 93 25.51 17.74 24.09
C ALA A 93 26.33 16.55 23.57
N LYS A 94 25.96 16.04 22.38
CA LYS A 94 26.68 14.93 21.73
C LYS A 94 28.08 15.34 21.25
N LEU A 95 28.23 16.56 20.73
CA LEU A 95 29.54 17.13 20.39
C LEU A 95 30.45 17.25 21.62
N ALA A 96 29.90 17.70 22.75
CA ALA A 96 30.65 17.83 24.00
C ALA A 96 31.07 16.46 24.57
N GLU A 97 30.24 15.44 24.43
CA GLU A 97 30.56 14.07 24.84
C GLU A 97 31.70 13.48 24.01
N LEU A 98 31.66 13.65 22.68
CA LEU A 98 32.72 13.19 21.77
C LEU A 98 34.07 13.88 22.02
N HIS A 99 34.02 15.17 22.35
CA HIS A 99 35.19 15.95 22.76
C HIS A 99 35.78 15.44 24.07
N LYS A 100 34.94 15.23 25.09
CA LYS A 100 35.37 14.68 26.38
C LYS A 100 35.90 13.24 26.30
N ALA A 101 35.39 12.45 25.35
CA ALA A 101 35.88 11.12 25.04
C ALA A 101 37.24 11.12 24.30
N GLY A 102 37.78 12.30 23.97
CA GLY A 102 39.04 12.45 23.23
C GLY A 102 38.95 12.05 21.76
N SER A 103 37.73 11.85 21.24
CA SER A 103 37.47 11.47 19.85
C SER A 103 37.43 12.68 18.91
N LEU A 104 37.39 13.90 19.47
CA LEU A 104 37.33 15.16 18.76
C LEU A 104 38.37 16.13 19.34
N SER A 105 39.15 16.78 18.48
CA SER A 105 40.13 17.78 18.93
C SER A 105 39.43 19.09 19.33
N ASP A 106 40.10 19.93 20.13
CA ASP A 106 39.57 21.25 20.54
C ASP A 106 39.17 22.12 19.34
N ALA A 107 39.98 22.09 18.28
CA ALA A 107 39.74 22.86 17.06
C ALA A 107 38.52 22.34 16.29
N ASP A 108 38.37 21.02 16.17
CA ASP A 108 37.24 20.40 15.47
C ASP A 108 35.93 20.58 16.24
N TYR A 109 36.00 20.56 17.58
CA TYR A 109 34.85 20.81 18.44
C TYR A 109 34.30 22.22 18.29
N GLU A 110 35.15 23.26 18.37
CA GLU A 110 34.68 24.64 18.23
C GLU A 110 34.18 24.94 16.81
N ALA A 111 34.78 24.35 15.77
CA ALA A 111 34.29 24.47 14.39
C ALA A 111 32.91 23.82 14.20
N ALA A 112 32.69 22.62 14.77
CA ALA A 112 31.40 21.92 14.70
C ALA A 112 30.32 22.64 15.50
N LYS A 113 30.65 23.13 16.70
CA LYS A 113 29.76 23.94 17.55
C LYS A 113 29.31 25.23 16.88
N ALA A 114 30.21 25.93 16.19
CA ALA A 114 29.87 27.13 15.44
C ALA A 114 28.88 26.86 14.29
N LYS A 115 28.98 25.69 13.63
CA LYS A 115 28.09 25.28 12.54
C LYS A 115 26.69 24.86 12.99
N VAL A 116 26.58 24.34 14.22
CA VAL A 116 25.30 23.98 14.84
C VAL A 116 24.59 25.21 15.43
N LEU A 117 25.35 26.23 15.83
CA LEU A 117 24.83 27.50 16.39
C LEU A 117 24.55 28.60 15.34
N SER A 118 24.99 28.43 14.09
CA SER A 118 24.77 29.36 12.97
C SER A 118 23.46 29.10 12.24
#